data_AF-A0AAP0L3A7-F1
#
_entry.id   AF-A0AAP0L3A7-F1
#
_cell.length_a   1.000
_cell.length_b   1.000
_cell.length_c   1.000
_cell.angle_alpha   90.00
_cell.angle_beta   90.00
_cell.angle_gamma   90.00
#
_symmetry.space_group_name_H-M   'P 1'
#
loop_
_entity.id
_entity.type
_entity.pdbx_description
1 polymer ?
#
loop_
_entity_poly.entity_id
_entity_poly.type
_entity_poly.pdbx_seq_one_letter_code
_entity_poly.pdbx_strand_id
1 'polypeptide(L)'
;MGLFDYQSIEGDGGGELGVVDDEISIEDLEKRLWRDRVHLRKLKEQQRGNTSSTSEPDEYAIAKEEQSRRRKMARAEDAILKYMVKTMEVCRAQGFVYGIILEKGKPVMGSSDNLKT
;
A
#
# COMPACT_ATOMS: atom_id res chain seq x y z
N MET A 1 14.61 -61.87 -41.18
CA MET A 1 13.83 -60.90 -41.98
C MET A 1 12.44 -61.53 -42.21
N GLY A 2 11.36 -60.88 -41.76
CA GLY A 2 9.97 -61.35 -41.86
C GLY A 2 9.39 -61.75 -40.50
N LEU A 3 8.98 -60.77 -39.66
CA LEU A 3 7.61 -60.24 -39.49
C LEU A 3 6.63 -61.29 -38.90
N PHE A 4 6.47 -61.24 -37.58
CA PHE A 4 5.28 -61.72 -36.88
C PHE A 4 4.28 -60.56 -36.85
N ASP A 5 3.18 -60.68 -37.59
CA ASP A 5 2.02 -59.82 -37.41
C ASP A 5 1.14 -60.44 -36.31
N TYR A 6 1.09 -59.79 -35.15
CA TYR A 6 0.16 -60.08 -34.07
C TYR A 6 -0.93 -59.01 -34.10
N GLN A 7 -2.16 -59.42 -34.39
CA GLN A 7 -3.31 -58.55 -34.51
C GLN A 7 -4.00 -58.34 -33.15
N SER A 8 -4.31 -57.07 -32.85
CA SER A 8 -5.31 -56.53 -31.92
C SER A 8 -5.21 -56.86 -30.41
N ILE A 9 -4.86 -55.82 -29.64
CA ILE A 9 -5.42 -55.59 -28.29
C ILE A 9 -5.88 -54.14 -28.24
N GLU A 10 -7.21 -53.94 -28.20
CA GLU A 10 -7.80 -52.65 -27.84
C GLU A 10 -7.52 -52.40 -26.35
N GLY A 11 -7.00 -51.21 -26.04
CA GLY A 11 -6.65 -50.80 -24.69
C GLY A 11 -6.88 -49.30 -24.53
N ASP A 12 -8.08 -48.98 -24.05
CA ASP A 12 -8.51 -47.73 -23.45
C ASP A 12 -7.49 -47.16 -22.45
N GLY A 13 -7.29 -45.85 -22.46
CA GLY A 13 -6.29 -45.19 -21.62
C GLY A 13 -6.19 -43.70 -21.88
N GLY A 14 -7.17 -42.95 -21.37
CA GLY A 14 -7.19 -41.50 -21.38
C GLY A 14 -5.95 -40.83 -20.76
N GLY A 15 -5.67 -39.64 -21.24
CA GLY A 15 -4.62 -38.77 -20.72
C GLY A 15 -4.58 -37.47 -21.49
N GLU A 16 -5.45 -36.53 -21.10
CA GLU A 16 -5.31 -35.10 -21.39
C GLU A 16 -3.87 -34.67 -21.08
N LEU A 17 -3.13 -34.22 -22.09
CA LEU A 17 -2.02 -33.30 -21.89
C LEU A 17 -2.56 -31.90 -22.16
N GLY A 18 -3.31 -31.39 -21.18
CA GLY A 18 -3.56 -29.97 -21.06
C GLY A 18 -2.21 -29.28 -21.03
N VAL A 19 -1.92 -28.54 -22.10
CA VAL A 19 -0.76 -27.65 -22.17
C VAL A 19 -0.96 -26.63 -21.06
N VAL A 20 -0.23 -26.80 -19.96
CA VAL A 20 -0.22 -25.84 -18.85
C VAL A 20 0.54 -24.63 -19.38
N ASP A 21 -0.23 -23.62 -19.75
CA ASP A 21 0.25 -22.28 -20.08
C ASP A 21 0.83 -21.67 -18.80
N ASP A 22 2.14 -21.90 -18.58
CA ASP A 22 2.91 -21.29 -17.50
C ASP A 22 3.26 -19.82 -17.83
N GLU A 23 2.28 -19.04 -18.30
CA GLU A 23 2.38 -17.58 -18.35
C GLU A 23 1.64 -17.01 -17.13
N ILE A 24 2.28 -17.13 -15.96
CA ILE A 24 1.77 -16.50 -14.73
C ILE A 24 1.71 -14.99 -14.99
N SER A 25 0.49 -14.45 -15.05
CA SER A 25 0.26 -13.01 -15.18
C SER A 25 0.99 -12.27 -14.06
N ILE A 26 1.55 -11.11 -14.39
CA ILE A 26 2.19 -10.20 -13.42
C ILE A 26 1.25 -9.95 -12.23
N GLU A 27 -0.05 -9.81 -12.49
CA GLU A 27 -1.05 -9.59 -11.45
C GLU A 27 -1.19 -10.80 -10.50
N ASP A 28 -1.10 -12.02 -11.02
CA ASP A 28 -1.16 -13.24 -10.21
C ASP A 28 0.12 -13.46 -9.40
N LEU A 29 1.26 -13.06 -9.97
CA LEU A 29 2.54 -13.02 -9.26
C LEU A 29 2.50 -12.00 -8.12
N GLU A 30 1.96 -10.79 -8.35
CA GLU A 30 1.78 -9.77 -7.30
C GLU A 30 0.85 -10.24 -6.19
N LYS A 31 -0.27 -10.88 -6.52
CA LYS A 31 -1.19 -11.50 -5.55
C LYS A 31 -0.49 -12.58 -4.72
N ARG A 32 0.37 -13.39 -5.34
CA ARG A 32 1.14 -14.44 -4.66
C ARG A 32 2.20 -13.86 -3.74
N LEU A 33 2.98 -12.89 -4.21
CA LEU A 33 3.96 -12.16 -3.40
C LEU A 33 3.30 -11.44 -2.22
N TRP A 34 2.10 -10.86 -2.41
CA TRP A 34 1.37 -10.24 -1.32
C TRP A 34 0.91 -11.27 -0.28
N ARG A 35 0.38 -12.42 -0.70
CA ARG A 35 0.02 -13.53 0.19
C ARG A 35 1.24 -13.99 1.00
N ASP A 36 2.36 -14.21 0.34
CA ASP A 36 3.61 -14.65 0.97
C ASP A 36 4.14 -13.58 1.94
N ARG A 37 4.08 -12.30 1.57
CA ARG A 37 4.48 -11.18 2.45
C ARG A 37 3.59 -11.05 3.69
N VAL A 38 2.28 -11.29 3.55
CA VAL A 38 1.35 -11.32 4.69
C VAL A 38 1.61 -12.53 5.57
N HIS A 39 1.84 -13.70 4.97
CA HIS A 39 2.15 -14.93 5.70
C HIS A 39 3.46 -14.81 6.49
N LEU A 40 4.50 -14.25 5.87
CA LEU A 40 5.79 -13.96 6.49
C LEU A 40 5.64 -13.02 7.70
N ARG A 41 4.82 -11.97 7.59
CA ARG A 41 4.54 -11.07 8.72
C ARG A 41 3.85 -11.79 9.87
N LYS A 42 2.85 -12.63 9.61
CA LYS A 42 2.18 -13.43 10.64
C LYS A 42 3.16 -14.38 11.34
N LEU A 43 4.06 -15.03 10.60
CA LEU A 43 5.09 -15.90 11.17
C LEU A 43 6.08 -15.11 12.03
N LYS A 44 6.53 -13.93 11.56
CA LYS A 44 7.39 -13.03 12.35
C LYS A 44 6.72 -12.53 13.62
N GLU A 45 5.42 -12.22 13.59
CA GLU A 45 4.65 -11.82 14.77
C GLU A 45 4.51 -12.96 15.78
N GLN A 46 4.21 -14.18 15.32
CA GLN A 46 4.18 -15.37 16.17
C GLN A 46 5.55 -15.66 16.79
N GLN A 47 6.63 -15.45 16.03
CA GLN A 47 8.01 -15.59 16.53
C GLN A 47 8.37 -14.50 17.55
N ARG A 48 8.00 -13.23 17.30
CA ARG A 48 8.19 -12.10 18.21
C ARG A 48 7.39 -12.24 19.52
N GLY A 49 6.21 -12.88 19.48
CA GLY A 49 5.43 -13.22 20.67
C GLY A 49 6.13 -14.22 21.60
N ASN A 50 7.01 -15.07 21.06
CA ASN A 50 7.83 -16.02 21.84
C ASN A 50 9.21 -15.47 22.23
N THR A 51 9.72 -14.44 21.54
CA THR A 51 11.01 -13.80 21.85
C THR A 51 10.78 -12.33 22.16
N SER A 52 10.48 -12.05 23.42
CA SER A 52 10.42 -10.71 23.98
C SER A 52 11.80 -10.04 23.95
N SER A 53 12.13 -9.34 22.87
CA SER A 53 13.01 -8.16 22.85
C SER A 53 13.47 -7.87 21.42
N THR A 54 13.28 -6.63 21.00
CA THR A 54 13.95 -6.00 19.84
C THR A 54 13.37 -6.40 18.49
N SER A 55 12.40 -5.61 18.06
CA SER A 55 11.84 -5.69 16.72
C SER A 55 11.82 -4.32 16.09
N GLU A 56 12.85 -4.05 15.28
CA GLU A 56 12.88 -2.97 14.30
C GLU A 56 11.51 -2.90 13.61
N PRO A 57 10.91 -1.70 13.48
CA PRO A 57 9.59 -1.58 12.90
C PRO A 57 9.68 -1.95 11.41
N ASP A 58 8.81 -2.86 10.95
CA ASP A 58 8.71 -3.19 9.52
C ASP A 58 8.56 -1.88 8.73
N GLU A 59 9.43 -1.59 7.76
CA GLU A 59 9.39 -0.34 6.96
C GLU A 59 7.99 -0.04 6.40
N TYR A 60 7.24 -1.08 6.07
CA TYR A 60 5.86 -0.96 5.61
C TYR A 60 4.90 -0.43 6.69
N ALA A 61 5.08 -0.83 7.95
CA ALA A 61 4.31 -0.32 9.07
C ALA A 61 4.64 1.16 9.35
N ILE A 62 5.92 1.53 9.30
CA ILE A 62 6.37 2.94 9.43
C ILE A 62 5.77 3.79 8.30
N ALA A 63 5.85 3.33 7.06
CA ALA A 63 5.32 4.05 5.90
C ALA A 63 3.79 4.23 5.99
N LYS A 64 3.07 3.20 6.44
CA LYS A 64 1.61 3.27 6.65
C LYS A 64 1.23 4.23 7.76
N GLU A 65 1.96 4.21 8.87
CA GLU A 65 1.75 5.12 9.99
C GLU A 65 2.03 6.58 9.59
N GLU A 66 3.14 6.83 8.91
CA GLU A 66 3.49 8.15 8.38
C GLU A 66 2.44 8.65 7.36
N GLN A 67 1.93 7.78 6.50
CA GLN A 67 0.84 8.12 5.57
C GLN A 67 -0.46 8.47 6.32
N SER A 68 -0.79 7.75 7.39
CA SER A 68 -1.94 8.04 8.25
C SER A 68 -1.79 9.41 8.93
N ARG A 69 -0.59 9.71 9.46
CA ARG A 69 -0.26 10.99 10.08
C ARG A 69 -0.43 12.15 9.10
N ARG A 70 0.12 12.03 7.88
CA ARG A 70 -0.02 13.04 6.81
C ARG A 70 -1.48 13.29 6.44
N ARG A 71 -2.29 12.23 6.31
CA ARG A 71 -3.73 12.35 5.99
C ARG A 71 -4.53 13.04 7.10
N LYS A 72 -4.24 12.74 8.37
CA LYS A 72 -4.89 13.42 9.51
C LYS A 72 -4.52 14.90 9.53
N MET A 73 -3.26 15.22 9.25
CA MET A 73 -2.78 16.60 9.21
C MET A 73 -3.45 17.40 8.09
N ALA A 74 -3.50 16.86 6.87
CA ALA A 74 -4.17 17.51 5.75
C ALA A 74 -5.64 17.86 6.06
N ARG A 75 -6.37 16.95 6.72
CA ARG A 75 -7.76 17.21 7.13
C ARG A 75 -7.88 18.33 8.17
N ALA A 76 -6.94 18.42 9.11
CA ALA A 76 -6.91 19.48 10.10
C ALA A 76 -6.57 20.83 9.45
N GLU A 77 -5.63 20.83 8.50
CA GLU A 77 -5.26 22.00 7.70
C GLU A 77 -6.44 22.52 6.87
N ASP A 78 -7.19 21.64 6.20
CA ASP A 78 -8.42 21.98 5.48
C ASP A 78 -9.44 22.66 6.40
N ALA A 79 -9.61 22.15 7.63
CA ALA A 79 -10.52 22.75 8.60
C ALA A 79 -10.06 24.14 9.04
N ILE A 80 -8.77 24.36 9.28
CA ILE A 80 -8.19 25.66 9.62
C ILE A 80 -8.40 26.65 8.47
N LEU A 81 -8.01 26.26 7.24
CA LEU A 81 -8.16 27.09 6.04
C LEU A 81 -9.61 27.50 5.82
N LYS A 82 -10.57 26.59 6.01
CA LYS A 82 -12.00 26.90 5.95
C LYS A 82 -12.40 28.04 6.89
N TYR A 83 -11.92 28.03 8.13
CA TYR A 83 -12.22 29.10 9.08
C TYR A 83 -11.49 30.40 8.77
N MET A 84 -10.29 30.34 8.19
CA MET A 84 -9.56 31.52 7.74
C MET A 84 -10.29 32.24 6.61
N VAL A 85 -10.75 31.49 5.60
CA VAL A 85 -11.61 32.02 4.52
C VAL A 85 -12.89 32.62 5.11
N LYS A 86 -13.55 31.92 6.04
CA LYS A 86 -14.75 32.45 6.71
C LYS A 86 -14.49 33.76 7.47
N THR A 87 -13.29 33.93 8.03
CA THR A 87 -12.90 35.17 8.72
C THR A 87 -12.76 36.33 7.72
N MET A 88 -12.24 36.06 6.52
CA MET A 88 -12.22 37.06 5.44
C MET A 88 -13.64 37.41 4.96
N GLU A 89 -14.49 36.40 4.72
CA GLU A 89 -15.84 36.61 4.16
C GLU A 89 -16.81 37.25 5.16
N VAL A 90 -16.87 36.74 6.40
CA VAL A 90 -17.87 37.15 7.40
C VAL A 90 -17.38 38.30 8.24
N CYS A 91 -16.12 38.24 8.70
CA CYS A 91 -15.56 39.26 9.57
C CYS A 91 -14.87 40.39 8.79
N ARG A 92 -14.94 40.37 7.44
CA ARG A 92 -14.34 41.37 6.54
C ARG A 92 -12.83 41.58 6.78
N ALA A 93 -12.13 40.52 7.17
CA ALA A 93 -10.67 40.57 7.23
C ALA A 93 -10.08 40.74 5.83
N GLN A 94 -9.01 41.54 5.71
CA GLN A 94 -8.37 41.83 4.42
C GLN A 94 -7.56 40.63 3.87
N GLY A 95 -7.16 39.71 4.75
CA GLY A 95 -6.39 38.52 4.42
C GLY A 95 -5.96 37.76 5.66
N PHE A 96 -5.23 36.66 5.46
CA PHE A 96 -4.65 35.86 6.54
C PHE A 96 -3.23 35.36 6.19
N VAL A 97 -2.44 35.09 7.23
CA VAL A 97 -1.15 34.40 7.17
C VAL A 97 -1.15 33.34 8.28
N TYR A 98 -0.67 32.13 7.98
CA TYR A 98 -0.58 31.04 8.93
C TYR A 98 0.73 30.28 8.82
N GLY A 99 1.14 29.68 9.95
CA GLY A 99 2.34 28.88 10.06
C GLY A 99 2.12 27.66 10.95
N ILE A 100 2.56 26.49 10.50
CA ILE A 100 2.50 25.23 11.26
C ILE A 100 3.92 24.74 11.49
N ILE A 101 4.31 24.57 12.75
CA ILE A 101 5.59 23.99 13.15
C ILE A 101 5.38 22.52 13.48
N LEU A 102 6.04 21.65 12.73
CA LEU A 102 6.02 20.21 12.95
C LEU A 102 7.12 19.83 13.94
N GLU A 103 6.90 18.81 14.77
CA GLU A 103 7.86 18.34 15.80
C GLU A 103 9.26 18.02 15.25
N LYS A 104 9.37 17.68 13.96
CA LYS A 104 10.63 17.28 13.31
C LYS A 104 10.88 17.99 11.98
N GLY A 105 10.44 19.23 11.81
CA GLY A 105 10.45 19.80 10.46
C GLY A 105 10.51 21.30 10.32
N LYS A 106 10.59 21.69 9.04
CA LYS A 106 10.49 23.07 8.59
C LYS A 106 9.07 23.59 8.82
N PRO A 107 8.93 24.86 9.21
CA PRO A 107 7.61 25.48 9.30
C PRO A 107 6.97 25.49 7.91
N VAL A 108 5.70 25.08 7.85
CA VAL A 108 4.86 25.25 6.67
C VAL A 108 4.12 26.57 6.84
N MET A 109 4.26 27.47 5.87
CA MET A 109 3.60 28.78 5.88
C MET A 109 2.67 28.90 4.68
N GLY A 110 1.52 29.55 4.88
CA GLY A 110 0.60 29.92 3.81
C GLY A 110 -0.05 31.27 4.08
N SER A 111 -0.58 31.89 3.02
CA SER A 111 -1.28 33.16 3.09
C SER A 111 -2.40 33.24 2.05
N SER A 112 -3.38 34.11 2.32
CA SER A 112 -4.40 34.50 1.34
C SER A 112 -3.79 35.32 0.20
N ASP A 113 -4.32 35.16 -1.01
CA ASP A 113 -3.80 35.82 -2.21
C ASP A 113 -3.87 37.35 -2.15
N ASN A 114 -4.83 37.91 -1.41
CA ASN A 114 -4.98 39.36 -1.22
C ASN A 114 -3.77 40.04 -0.55
N LEU A 115 -2.90 39.27 0.11
CA LEU A 115 -1.68 39.75 0.78
C LEU A 115 -0.40 39.32 0.06
N LYS A 116 -0.52 38.56 -1.04
CA LYS A 116 0.63 38.21 -1.87
C LYS A 116 0.91 39.39 -2.79
N THR A 117 1.75 40.30 -2.32
CA THR A 117 2.40 41.33 -3.15
C THR A 117 3.35 40.73 -4.15
#